data_AF-A0A930FKL7-F1
#
_entry.id   AF-A0A930FKL7-F1
#
_cell.length_a   1.000
_cell.length_b   1.000
_cell.length_c   1.000
_cell.angle_alpha   90.00
_cell.angle_beta   90.00
_cell.angle_gamma   90.00
#
_symmetry.space_group_name_H-M   'P 1'
#
loop_
_entity.id
_entity.type
_entity.pdbx_description
1 polymer ?
#
loop_
_entity_poly.entity_id
_entity_poly.type
_entity_poly.pdbx_seq_one_letter_code
_entity_poly.pdbx_strand_id
1 'polypeptide(L)'
;EITTISDQTVLDGNPISPITVTVDNPNTTITVKDLPDGVTYNPSTKTITGTPAISDWGAMEEHREITVTVEAKDSAGNITTETFKITVQRDTDGDGDPDVTDPDDDNDGYSDIEESAKRTNPKDPNSKPSTTINPINDQTVVEGNPINEITVVTDNSTATITVKDLP
;
A
#
# COMPACT_ATOMS: atom_id res chain seq x y z
N GLU A 1 9.07 -31.82 -17.39
CA GLU A 1 9.34 -30.70 -16.48
C GLU A 1 8.24 -29.65 -16.65
N ILE A 2 8.08 -28.74 -15.70
CA ILE A 2 7.30 -27.51 -15.89
C ILE A 2 8.31 -26.43 -16.28
N THR A 3 8.03 -25.66 -17.33
CA THR A 3 8.88 -24.50 -17.66
C THR A 3 8.81 -23.50 -16.52
N THR A 4 9.97 -22.95 -16.12
CA THR A 4 10.05 -21.94 -15.05
C THR A 4 9.09 -20.79 -15.32
N ILE A 5 8.34 -20.41 -14.27
CA ILE A 5 7.38 -19.32 -14.31
C ILE A 5 8.01 -18.12 -13.59
N SER A 6 8.04 -16.96 -14.23
CA SER A 6 8.54 -15.74 -13.59
C SER A 6 7.53 -15.16 -12.61
N ASP A 7 8.03 -14.63 -11.50
CA ASP A 7 7.25 -13.86 -10.54
C ASP A 7 6.54 -12.67 -11.20
N GLN A 8 5.41 -12.27 -10.63
CA GLN A 8 4.62 -11.11 -11.04
C GLN A 8 4.57 -10.09 -9.91
N THR A 9 4.61 -8.82 -10.27
CA THR A 9 4.28 -7.71 -9.36
C THR A 9 3.21 -6.87 -10.03
N VAL A 10 2.12 -6.60 -9.31
CA VAL A 10 0.98 -5.79 -9.79
C VAL A 10 0.54 -4.84 -8.69
N LEU A 11 -0.05 -3.72 -9.09
CA LEU A 11 -0.79 -2.84 -8.17
C LEU A 11 -2.13 -3.49 -7.81
N ASP A 12 -2.68 -3.16 -6.64
CA ASP A 12 -4.02 -3.57 -6.23
C ASP A 12 -5.05 -3.13 -7.28
N GLY A 13 -6.07 -3.95 -7.50
CA GLY A 13 -7.08 -3.74 -8.54
C GLY A 13 -6.60 -3.98 -9.99
N ASN A 14 -5.30 -4.19 -10.24
CA ASN A 14 -4.77 -4.42 -11.58
C ASN A 14 -4.59 -5.91 -11.93
N PRO A 15 -4.88 -6.31 -13.20
CA PRO A 15 -4.74 -7.70 -13.61
C PRO A 15 -3.27 -8.13 -13.70
N ILE A 16 -3.00 -9.41 -13.40
CA ILE A 16 -1.70 -10.02 -13.73
C ILE A 16 -1.53 -10.13 -15.24
N SER A 17 -0.27 -10.17 -15.69
CA SER A 17 0.01 -10.61 -17.05
C SER A 17 -0.42 -12.07 -17.21
N PRO A 18 -1.13 -12.45 -18.29
CA PRO A 18 -1.51 -13.83 -18.53
C PRO A 18 -0.30 -14.78 -18.51
N ILE A 19 -0.33 -15.78 -17.63
CA ILE A 19 0.76 -16.76 -17.49
C ILE A 19 0.34 -18.04 -18.21
N THR A 20 1.11 -18.46 -19.21
CA THR A 20 0.89 -19.75 -19.88
C THR A 20 1.71 -20.83 -19.19
N VAL A 21 1.06 -21.89 -18.72
CA VAL A 21 1.73 -23.04 -18.10
C VAL A 21 2.14 -24.02 -19.19
N THR A 22 3.45 -24.19 -19.38
CA THR A 22 4.03 -25.14 -20.33
C THR A 22 4.70 -26.30 -19.63
N VAL A 23 4.52 -27.49 -20.20
CA VAL A 23 5.07 -28.76 -19.72
C VAL A 23 5.61 -29.54 -20.91
N ASP A 24 6.75 -30.22 -20.73
CA ASP A 24 7.39 -30.94 -21.83
C ASP A 24 6.59 -32.17 -22.28
N ASN A 25 5.89 -32.81 -21.33
CA ASN A 25 5.05 -33.97 -21.61
C ASN A 25 3.58 -33.53 -21.75
N PRO A 26 2.99 -33.59 -22.96
CA PRO A 26 1.62 -33.13 -23.18
C PRO A 26 0.55 -33.98 -22.49
N ASN A 27 0.89 -35.22 -22.09
CA ASN A 27 -0.02 -36.17 -21.43
C ASN A 27 -0.07 -36.00 -19.90
N THR A 28 0.39 -34.88 -19.35
CA THR A 28 0.34 -34.59 -17.91
C THR A 28 -0.95 -33.86 -17.52
N THR A 29 -1.46 -34.16 -16.34
CA THR A 29 -2.52 -33.37 -15.70
C THR A 29 -1.90 -32.23 -14.90
N ILE A 30 -2.36 -31.00 -15.15
CA ILE A 30 -1.91 -29.79 -14.42
C ILE A 30 -2.90 -29.47 -13.30
N THR A 31 -2.37 -29.23 -12.11
CA THR A 31 -3.10 -28.68 -10.96
C THR A 31 -2.42 -27.39 -10.54
N VAL A 32 -3.20 -26.33 -10.33
CA VAL A 32 -2.69 -25.06 -9.78
C VAL A 32 -3.35 -24.87 -8.41
N LYS A 33 -2.54 -24.53 -7.41
CA LYS A 33 -2.94 -24.34 -6.01
C LYS A 33 -2.53 -22.95 -5.54
N ASP A 34 -3.14 -22.52 -4.45
CA ASP A 34 -2.77 -21.30 -3.73
C ASP A 34 -2.87 -20.03 -4.60
N LEU A 35 -3.79 -20.05 -5.57
CA LEU A 35 -4.15 -18.84 -6.33
C LEU A 35 -4.82 -17.83 -5.40
N PRO A 36 -4.47 -16.53 -5.49
CA PRO A 36 -5.21 -15.49 -4.79
C PRO A 36 -6.64 -15.37 -5.30
N ASP A 37 -7.51 -14.79 -4.46
CA ASP A 37 -8.87 -14.45 -4.86
C ASP A 37 -8.84 -13.58 -6.13
N GLY A 38 -9.79 -13.83 -7.05
CA GLY A 38 -9.86 -13.13 -8.33
C GLY A 38 -8.91 -13.64 -9.43
N VAL A 39 -7.99 -14.56 -9.13
CA VAL A 39 -7.13 -15.23 -10.13
C VAL A 39 -7.57 -16.67 -10.37
N THR A 40 -7.57 -17.09 -11.63
CA THR A 40 -8.06 -18.41 -12.04
C THR A 40 -7.11 -19.09 -13.02
N TYR A 41 -7.10 -20.42 -13.01
CA TYR A 41 -6.44 -21.24 -14.03
C TYR A 41 -7.50 -21.83 -14.97
N ASN A 42 -7.33 -21.63 -16.27
CA ASN A 42 -8.16 -22.25 -17.31
C ASN A 42 -7.45 -23.49 -17.88
N PRO A 43 -7.93 -24.72 -17.62
CA PRO A 43 -7.29 -25.94 -18.12
C PRO A 43 -7.32 -26.11 -19.63
N SER A 44 -8.29 -25.50 -20.34
CA SER A 44 -8.42 -25.60 -21.79
C SER A 44 -7.37 -24.78 -22.51
N THR A 45 -7.04 -23.59 -21.99
CA THR A 45 -6.01 -22.71 -22.55
C THR A 45 -4.66 -22.86 -21.85
N LYS A 46 -4.61 -23.56 -20.71
CA LYS A 46 -3.45 -23.67 -19.82
C LYS A 46 -2.93 -22.31 -19.36
N THR A 47 -3.83 -21.35 -19.13
CA THR A 47 -3.47 -19.99 -18.74
C THR A 47 -3.96 -19.65 -17.34
N ILE A 48 -3.12 -18.98 -16.55
CA ILE A 48 -3.49 -18.31 -15.30
C ILE A 48 -3.75 -16.84 -15.62
N THR A 49 -4.92 -16.35 -15.26
CA THR A 49 -5.38 -14.98 -15.56
C THR A 49 -6.28 -14.46 -14.44
N GLY A 50 -6.34 -13.15 -14.28
CA GLY A 50 -7.27 -12.49 -13.38
C GLY A 50 -6.68 -11.25 -12.73
N THR A 51 -7.42 -10.71 -11.78
CA THR A 51 -7.02 -9.59 -10.94
C THR A 51 -6.97 -10.09 -9.51
N PRO A 52 -5.79 -10.17 -8.87
CA PRO A 52 -5.69 -10.50 -7.45
C PRO A 52 -6.53 -9.53 -6.63
N ALA A 53 -7.26 -10.05 -5.65
CA ALA A 53 -8.06 -9.27 -4.72
C ALA A 53 -7.62 -9.56 -3.28
N ILE A 54 -7.34 -8.51 -2.51
CA ILE A 54 -7.04 -8.58 -1.09
C ILE A 54 -8.05 -7.71 -0.35
N SER A 55 -8.89 -8.32 0.49
CA SER A 55 -9.93 -7.60 1.24
C SER A 55 -9.56 -7.35 2.71
N ASP A 56 -8.46 -7.93 3.17
CA ASP A 56 -8.04 -7.97 4.57
C ASP A 56 -6.60 -7.48 4.73
N TRP A 57 -6.28 -6.36 4.08
CA TRP A 57 -5.01 -5.66 4.25
C TRP A 57 -4.72 -5.40 5.74
N GLY A 58 -3.48 -5.66 6.16
CA GLY A 58 -2.99 -5.22 7.45
C GLY A 58 -2.98 -3.69 7.54
N ALA A 59 -3.16 -3.15 8.75
CA ALA A 59 -3.29 -1.70 8.94
C ALA A 59 -2.14 -0.87 8.34
N MET A 60 -0.92 -1.43 8.34
CA MET A 60 0.31 -0.81 7.81
C MET A 60 0.95 -1.66 6.71
N GLU A 61 0.18 -2.56 6.10
CA GLU A 61 0.69 -3.41 5.01
C GLU A 61 0.71 -2.61 3.71
N GLU A 62 1.87 -2.55 3.06
CA GLU A 62 2.07 -1.87 1.76
C GLU A 62 2.10 -2.86 0.58
N HIS A 63 2.37 -4.15 0.85
CA HIS A 63 2.34 -5.19 -0.18
C HIS A 63 2.10 -6.57 0.43
N ARG A 64 1.58 -7.50 -0.39
CA ARG A 64 1.41 -8.92 -0.03
C ARG A 64 2.01 -9.83 -1.08
N GLU A 65 2.84 -10.77 -0.63
CA GLU A 65 3.40 -11.81 -1.48
C GLU A 65 2.61 -13.11 -1.33
N ILE A 66 2.19 -13.69 -2.45
CA ILE A 66 1.40 -14.91 -2.51
C ILE A 66 2.16 -15.93 -3.36
N THR A 67 2.51 -17.06 -2.76
CA THR A 67 3.20 -18.15 -3.47
C THR A 67 2.18 -19.05 -4.12
N VAL A 68 2.23 -19.16 -5.45
CA VAL A 68 1.38 -20.05 -6.25
C VAL A 68 2.15 -21.31 -6.57
N THR A 69 1.48 -22.47 -6.43
CA THR A 69 2.06 -23.78 -6.71
C THR A 69 1.44 -24.42 -7.94
N VAL A 70 2.26 -24.81 -8.91
CA VAL A 70 1.87 -25.58 -10.10
C VAL A 70 2.41 -26.99 -9.98
N GLU A 71 1.53 -27.99 -10.10
CA GLU A 71 1.88 -29.41 -10.13
C GLU A 71 1.53 -30.01 -11.50
N ALA A 72 2.48 -30.75 -12.08
CA ALA A 72 2.26 -31.55 -13.27
C ALA A 72 2.43 -33.03 -12.91
N LYS A 73 1.38 -33.81 -13.13
CA LYS A 73 1.35 -35.25 -12.87
C LYS A 73 1.32 -36.05 -14.16
N ASP A 74 2.28 -36.95 -14.35
CA ASP A 74 2.30 -37.84 -15.52
C ASP A 74 1.38 -39.07 -15.36
N SER A 75 1.25 -39.86 -16.44
CA SER A 75 0.43 -41.08 -16.44
C SER A 75 0.96 -42.19 -15.52
N ALA A 76 2.24 -42.16 -15.16
CA ALA A 76 2.84 -43.08 -14.20
C ALA A 76 2.63 -42.63 -12.74
N GLY A 77 2.12 -41.41 -12.54
CA GLY A 77 1.82 -40.83 -11.24
C GLY A 77 2.95 -39.98 -10.65
N ASN A 78 4.04 -39.77 -11.38
CA ASN A 78 5.13 -38.90 -10.94
C ASN A 78 4.67 -37.44 -10.97
N ILE A 79 5.09 -36.65 -9.98
CA ILE A 79 4.73 -35.24 -9.84
C ILE A 79 5.98 -34.40 -9.93
N THR A 80 5.93 -33.36 -10.76
CA THR A 80 6.87 -32.24 -10.73
C THR A 80 6.15 -30.98 -10.27
N THR A 81 6.83 -30.16 -9.49
CA THR A 81 6.27 -28.94 -8.90
C THR A 81 7.10 -27.74 -9.33
N GLU A 82 6.43 -26.64 -9.62
CA GLU A 82 7.01 -25.32 -9.84
C GLU A 82 6.25 -24.30 -8.98
N THR A 83 6.97 -23.35 -8.40
CA THR A 83 6.38 -22.28 -7.59
C THR A 83 6.83 -20.93 -8.11
N PHE A 84 5.92 -19.96 -8.13
CA PHE A 84 6.22 -18.56 -8.43
C PHE A 84 5.43 -17.66 -7.49
N LYS A 85 5.80 -16.38 -7.43
CA LYS A 85 5.18 -15.40 -6.55
C LYS A 85 4.33 -14.41 -7.34
N ILE A 86 3.22 -14.02 -6.75
CA ILE A 86 2.45 -12.84 -7.12
C ILE A 86 2.56 -11.86 -5.96
N THR A 87 3.21 -10.72 -6.19
CA THR A 87 3.27 -9.60 -5.26
C THR A 87 2.20 -8.59 -5.66
N VAL A 88 1.24 -8.34 -4.77
CA VAL A 88 0.26 -7.25 -4.90
C VAL A 88 0.78 -6.08 -4.09
N GLN A 89 1.00 -4.94 -4.73
CA GLN A 89 1.34 -3.67 -4.07
C GLN A 89 0.04 -2.94 -3.78
N ARG A 90 -0.17 -2.52 -2.55
CA ARG A 90 -1.34 -1.75 -2.15
C ARG A 90 -1.29 -0.35 -2.77
N ASP A 91 -2.46 0.20 -3.00
CA ASP A 91 -2.71 1.55 -3.51
C ASP A 91 -3.89 2.09 -2.69
N THR A 92 -3.59 2.80 -1.60
CA THR A 92 -4.57 3.16 -0.57
C THR A 92 -5.52 4.26 -1.03
N ASP A 93 -5.04 5.24 -1.79
CA ASP A 93 -5.84 6.35 -2.32
C ASP A 93 -6.34 6.11 -3.77
N GLY A 94 -5.78 5.13 -4.48
CA GLY A 94 -6.17 4.74 -5.83
C GLY A 94 -5.59 5.62 -6.93
N ASP A 95 -4.49 6.33 -6.69
CA ASP A 95 -3.90 7.25 -7.66
C ASP A 95 -2.94 6.59 -8.68
N GLY A 96 -2.52 5.35 -8.40
CA GLY A 96 -1.66 4.56 -9.25
C GLY A 96 -0.18 4.49 -8.81
N ASP A 97 0.24 5.25 -7.79
CA ASP A 97 1.52 5.07 -7.10
C ASP A 97 1.32 4.07 -5.94
N PRO A 98 2.06 2.94 -5.89
CA PRO A 98 1.88 2.03 -4.78
C PRO A 98 2.36 2.63 -3.45
N ASP A 99 1.71 2.25 -2.36
CA ASP A 99 2.02 2.65 -0.97
C ASP A 99 3.52 2.52 -0.58
N VAL A 100 4.28 1.65 -1.26
CA VAL A 100 5.73 1.50 -1.01
C VAL A 100 6.57 2.67 -1.53
N THR A 101 6.03 3.46 -2.46
CA THR A 101 6.69 4.60 -3.12
C THR A 101 5.92 5.90 -3.03
N ASP A 102 4.62 5.83 -2.73
CA ASP A 102 3.79 6.99 -2.41
C ASP A 102 4.22 7.62 -1.07
N PRO A 103 4.52 8.92 -1.02
CA PRO A 103 4.83 9.61 0.24
C PRO A 103 3.61 10.07 1.07
N ASP A 104 2.39 9.98 0.54
CA ASP A 104 1.12 10.38 1.19
C ASP A 104 0.03 9.36 0.83
N ASP A 105 0.09 8.19 1.47
CA ASP A 105 -0.67 6.97 1.17
C ASP A 105 -2.20 7.18 1.05
N ASP A 106 -2.78 8.16 1.75
CA ASP A 106 -4.22 8.45 1.72
C ASP A 106 -4.56 9.82 1.11
N ASN A 107 -3.54 10.52 0.62
CA ASN A 107 -3.58 11.78 -0.13
C ASN A 107 -4.42 12.85 0.57
N ASP A 108 -4.29 12.89 1.89
CA ASP A 108 -5.06 13.77 2.75
C ASP A 108 -4.34 15.13 2.99
N GLY A 109 -3.14 15.26 2.43
CA GLY A 109 -2.26 16.42 2.44
C GLY A 109 -1.18 16.40 3.52
N TYR A 110 -1.03 15.28 4.24
CA TYR A 110 0.05 15.05 5.21
C TYR A 110 0.85 13.81 4.80
N SER A 111 2.17 13.96 4.65
CA SER A 111 2.99 12.81 4.30
C SER A 111 3.01 11.74 5.40
N ASP A 112 3.27 10.48 5.04
CA ASP A 112 3.34 9.37 6.00
C ASP A 112 4.39 9.62 7.10
N ILE A 113 5.45 10.36 6.75
CA ILE A 113 6.51 10.76 7.68
C ILE A 113 5.97 11.74 8.73
N GLU A 114 5.18 12.74 8.32
CA GLU A 114 4.56 13.71 9.22
C GLU A 114 3.56 13.03 10.14
N GLU A 115 2.75 12.14 9.59
CA GLU A 115 1.75 11.38 10.31
C GLU A 115 2.34 10.40 11.31
N SER A 116 3.34 9.63 10.91
CA SER A 116 4.09 8.74 11.79
C SER A 116 4.73 9.52 12.95
N ALA A 117 5.28 10.71 12.68
CA ALA A 117 5.82 11.58 13.71
C ALA A 117 4.76 12.10 14.70
N LYS A 118 3.51 12.26 14.24
CA LYS A 118 2.36 12.74 15.02
C LYS A 118 1.47 11.61 15.54
N ARG A 119 1.83 10.35 15.26
CA ARG A 119 1.08 9.14 15.63
C ARG A 119 -0.34 9.14 15.08
N THR A 120 -0.50 9.65 13.87
CA THR A 120 -1.71 9.49 13.09
C THR A 120 -1.53 8.34 12.09
N ASN A 121 -2.52 8.10 11.23
CA ASN A 121 -2.59 6.86 10.46
C ASN A 121 -2.45 7.24 8.99
N PRO A 122 -1.32 6.92 8.34
CA PRO A 122 -1.05 7.31 6.94
C PRO A 122 -2.04 6.72 5.94
N LYS A 123 -2.84 5.74 6.36
CA LYS A 123 -3.79 5.03 5.49
C LYS A 123 -5.24 5.35 5.82
N ASP A 124 -5.53 6.41 6.58
CA ASP A 124 -6.89 6.85 6.91
C ASP A 124 -6.99 8.39 6.78
N PRO A 125 -7.66 8.90 5.73
CA PRO A 125 -7.65 10.32 5.40
C PRO A 125 -8.40 11.21 6.43
N ASN A 126 -8.98 10.60 7.46
CA ASN A 126 -9.60 11.28 8.60
C ASN A 126 -8.67 11.35 9.82
N SER A 127 -7.56 10.63 9.82
CA SER A 127 -6.57 10.56 10.88
C SER A 127 -5.52 11.64 10.67
N LYS A 128 -5.89 12.90 10.88
CA LYS A 128 -4.99 14.04 10.59
C LYS A 128 -4.17 14.48 11.80
N PRO A 129 -2.90 14.88 11.62
CA PRO A 129 -2.14 15.57 12.65
C PRO A 129 -2.88 16.77 13.24
N SER A 130 -2.96 16.84 14.58
CA SER A 130 -3.47 18.03 15.26
C SER A 130 -2.39 19.11 15.33
N THR A 131 -2.76 20.35 15.01
CA THR A 131 -1.90 21.51 15.17
C THR A 131 -2.17 22.17 16.52
N THR A 132 -1.14 22.29 17.35
CA THR A 132 -1.20 22.97 18.65
C THR A 132 -0.42 24.28 18.60
N ILE A 133 -1.00 25.34 19.15
CA ILE A 133 -0.30 26.60 19.41
C ILE A 133 0.27 26.52 20.82
N ASN A 134 1.55 26.85 20.97
CA ASN A 134 2.15 26.91 22.31
C ASN A 134 1.47 28.03 23.11
N PRO A 135 1.12 27.79 24.40
CA PRO A 135 0.54 28.84 25.24
C PRO A 135 1.41 30.09 25.24
N ILE A 136 0.79 31.23 24.98
CA ILE A 136 1.42 32.55 25.08
C ILE A 136 1.11 33.08 26.47
N ASN A 137 2.13 33.51 27.21
CA ASN A 137 1.93 34.08 28.54
C ASN A 137 1.34 35.50 28.46
N ASP A 138 0.37 35.79 29.32
CA ASP A 138 -0.19 37.13 29.50
C ASP A 138 0.92 38.17 29.74
N GLN A 139 0.79 39.32 29.09
CA GLN A 139 1.71 40.44 29.23
C GLN A 139 1.02 41.58 29.99
N THR A 140 1.66 42.07 31.05
CA THR A 140 1.23 43.27 31.77
C THR A 140 2.15 44.43 31.38
N VAL A 141 1.56 45.52 30.89
CA VAL A 141 2.31 46.70 30.43
C VAL A 141 1.77 47.98 31.06
N VAL A 142 2.59 49.03 31.07
CA VAL A 142 2.21 50.36 31.52
C VAL A 142 1.76 51.18 30.32
N GLU A 143 0.66 51.92 30.45
CA GLU A 143 0.13 52.80 29.40
C GLU A 143 1.22 53.76 28.88
N GLY A 144 1.33 53.87 27.55
CA GLY A 144 2.31 54.72 26.87
C GLY A 144 3.70 54.09 26.66
N ASN A 145 3.96 52.91 27.24
CA ASN A 145 5.21 52.17 26.98
C ASN A 145 5.03 51.16 25.84
N PRO A 146 6.07 50.93 25.02
CA PRO A 146 6.04 49.89 23.98
C PRO A 146 6.01 48.49 24.60
N ILE A 147 5.39 47.54 23.89
CA ILE A 147 5.38 46.12 24.25
C ILE A 147 6.61 45.40 23.65
N ASN A 148 7.05 44.32 24.30
CA ASN A 148 8.04 43.42 23.72
C ASN A 148 7.42 42.59 22.60
N GLU A 149 8.24 42.16 21.64
CA GLU A 149 7.83 41.22 20.60
C GLU A 149 7.33 39.91 21.22
N ILE A 150 6.17 39.44 20.76
CA ILE A 150 5.58 38.17 21.17
C ILE A 150 5.80 37.17 20.04
N THR A 151 6.61 36.15 20.30
CA THR A 151 6.80 35.05 19.35
C THR A 151 5.68 34.03 19.54
N VAL A 152 4.90 33.80 18.49
CA VAL A 152 3.94 32.68 18.43
C VAL A 152 4.64 31.52 17.75
N VAL A 153 4.67 30.36 18.40
CA VAL A 153 5.19 29.13 17.83
C VAL A 153 4.13 28.05 17.84
N THR A 154 4.17 27.19 16.84
CA THR A 154 3.30 26.03 16.66
C THR A 154 4.17 24.81 16.39
N ASP A 155 3.64 23.64 16.73
CA ASP A 155 4.27 22.35 16.48
C ASP A 155 4.08 21.84 15.03
N ASN A 156 3.42 22.63 14.18
CA ASN A 156 3.28 22.41 12.74
C ASN A 156 3.93 23.55 11.96
N SER A 157 5.09 23.29 11.34
CA SER A 157 5.88 24.32 10.64
C SER A 157 5.20 24.92 9.40
N THR A 158 4.17 24.26 8.86
CA THR A 158 3.42 24.74 7.69
C THR A 158 2.13 25.46 8.06
N ALA A 159 1.76 25.49 9.35
CA ALA A 159 0.52 26.12 9.79
C ALA A 159 0.56 27.65 9.61
N THR A 160 -0.56 28.20 9.14
CA THR A 160 -0.74 29.65 9.04
C THR A 160 -1.22 30.21 10.38
N ILE A 161 -0.43 31.09 10.99
CA ILE A 161 -0.80 31.79 12.23
C ILE A 161 -1.51 33.09 11.88
N THR A 162 -2.75 33.26 12.33
CA THR A 162 -3.47 34.53 12.24
C THR A 162 -3.74 35.09 13.63
N VAL A 163 -3.48 36.39 13.82
CA VAL A 163 -3.87 37.12 15.02
C VAL A 163 -5.17 37.87 14.74
N LYS A 164 -6.13 37.77 15.66
CA LYS A 164 -7.40 38.51 15.64
C LYS A 164 -7.51 39.36 16.91
N ASP A 165 -8.45 40.29 16.90
CA ASP A 165 -8.83 41.08 18.08
C ASP A 165 -7.69 41.91 18.69
N LEU A 166 -6.83 42.49 17.83
CA LEU A 166 -5.91 43.55 18.26
C LEU A 166 -6.71 44.82 18.65
N PRO A 167 -6.36 45.47 19.77
CA PRO A 167 -7.05 46.68 20.25
C PRO A 167 -6.83 47.92 19.37
#